data_AF-A0A7W7EIX6-F1
#
_entry.id   AF-A0A7W7EIX6-F1
#
_cell.length_a   1.000
_cell.length_b   1.000
_cell.length_c   1.000
_cell.angle_alpha   90.00
_cell.angle_beta   90.00
_cell.angle_gamma   90.00
#
_symmetry.space_group_name_H-M   'P 1'
#
loop_
_entity.id
_entity.type
_entity.pdbx_description
1 polymer ?
#
loop_
_entity_poly.entity_id
_entity_poly.type
_entity_poly.pdbx_seq_one_letter_code
_entity_poly.pdbx_strand_id
1 'polypeptide(L)' 'MFLVQIDADIIPVDAELADTARRAWRRYGNGRHPAALNFGDCFSYALAAIRSEPLLFKGNDFSQTDILAA' A
#
# COMPACT_ATOMS: atom_id res chain seq x y z
N MET A 1 -12.26 13.98 15.58
CA MET A 1 -11.18 13.05 15.19
C MET A 1 -11.52 12.55 13.80
N PHE A 2 -10.69 12.86 12.78
CA PHE A 2 -11.02 12.63 11.36
C PHE A 2 -11.43 11.19 11.04
N LEU A 3 -10.70 10.20 11.57
CA LEU A 3 -10.97 8.77 11.33
C LEU A 3 -12.39 8.33 11.72
N VAL A 4 -12.96 8.92 12.77
CA VAL A 4 -14.34 8.63 13.21
C VAL A 4 -15.36 9.27 12.27
N GLN A 5 -15.05 10.43 11.69
CA GLN A 5 -15.98 11.15 10.81
C GLN A 5 -16.17 10.44 9.46
N ILE A 6 -15.15 9.71 9.01
CA ILE A 6 -15.17 8.95 7.76
C ILE A 6 -15.49 7.47 7.96
N ASP A 7 -15.77 7.05 9.21
CA ASP A 7 -16.02 5.65 9.58
C ASP A 7 -14.91 4.70 9.08
N ALA A 8 -13.64 5.08 9.33
CA ALA A 8 -12.50 4.31 8.84
C ALA A 8 -12.28 3.02 9.63
N ASP A 9 -12.25 1.89 8.93
CA ASP A 9 -11.79 0.61 9.46
C ASP A 9 -10.26 0.60 9.66
N ILE A 10 -9.82 0.30 10.88
CA ILE A 10 -8.41 0.14 11.21
C ILE A 10 -8.04 -1.33 11.10
N ILE A 11 -7.24 -1.66 10.09
CA ILE A 11 -6.82 -3.05 9.83
C ILE A 11 -5.46 -3.33 10.49
N PRO A 12 -5.33 -4.37 11.34
CA PRO A 12 -4.05 -4.76 11.92
C PRO A 12 -3.13 -5.36 10.85
N VAL A 13 -1.81 -5.18 11.03
CA VAL A 13 -0.81 -5.84 10.19
C VAL A 13 -0.59 -7.27 10.72
N ASP A 14 -1.19 -8.24 10.07
CA ASP A 14 -0.97 -9.66 10.34
C ASP A 14 0.18 -10.24 9.49
N ALA A 15 0.40 -11.55 9.62
CA ALA A 15 1.48 -12.24 8.92
C ALA A 15 1.29 -12.24 7.39
N GLU A 16 0.05 -12.32 6.90
CA GLU A 16 -0.25 -12.33 5.47
C GLU A 16 -0.01 -10.94 4.86
N LEU A 17 -0.47 -9.89 5.54
CA LEU A 17 -0.24 -8.51 5.13
C LEU A 17 1.26 -8.19 5.13
N ALA A 18 1.99 -8.61 6.17
CA ALA A 18 3.43 -8.41 6.28
C ALA A 18 4.21 -9.14 5.16
N ASP A 19 3.84 -10.38 4.83
CA ASP A 19 4.51 -11.12 3.75
C ASP A 19 4.18 -10.51 2.36
N THR A 20 2.97 -10.02 2.17
CA THR A 20 2.57 -9.30 0.95
C THR A 20 3.33 -7.97 0.83
N ALA A 21 3.44 -7.20 1.90
CA ALA A 21 4.25 -5.98 1.94
C ALA A 21 5.72 -6.26 1.59
N ARG A 22 6.29 -7.35 2.11
CA ARG A 22 7.65 -7.80 1.79
C ARG A 22 7.81 -8.23 0.32
N ARG A 23 6.79 -8.83 -0.30
CA ARG A 23 6.76 -9.09 -1.76
C ARG A 23 6.70 -7.78 -2.54
N ALA A 24 5.85 -6.85 -2.13
CA ALA A 24 5.70 -5.53 -2.75
C ALA A 24 7.02 -4.78 -2.77
N TRP A 25 7.73 -4.70 -1.63
CA TRP A 25 9.03 -4.04 -1.57
C TRP A 25 10.08 -4.68 -2.48
N ARG A 26 10.08 -6.01 -2.62
CA ARG A 26 11.00 -6.69 -3.54
C ARG A 26 10.74 -6.34 -5.01
N ARG A 27 9.49 -6.05 -5.37
CA ARG A 27 9.07 -5.70 -6.73
C ARG A 27 9.17 -4.21 -7.04
N TYR A 28 8.79 -3.36 -6.09
CA TYR A 28 8.56 -1.93 -6.28
C TYR A 28 9.36 -1.02 -5.35
N GLY A 29 10.21 -1.59 -4.49
CA GLY A 29 10.90 -0.84 -3.44
C GLY A 29 11.90 0.19 -3.93
N ASN A 30 12.16 1.17 -3.07
CA ASN A 30 13.14 2.23 -3.29
C ASN A 30 14.55 1.68 -3.60
N GLY A 31 15.25 2.34 -4.53
CA GLY A 31 16.56 1.94 -5.03
C GLY A 31 16.55 0.75 -6.00
N ARG A 32 15.39 0.16 -6.30
CA ARG A 32 15.24 -0.99 -7.22
C ARG A 32 14.26 -0.74 -8.36
N HIS A 33 13.16 -0.04 -8.08
CA HIS A 33 12.09 0.22 -9.04
C HIS A 33 11.77 1.71 -9.10
N PRO A 34 11.36 2.27 -10.25
CA PRO A 34 10.93 3.66 -10.38
C PRO A 34 9.80 4.10 -9.44
N ALA A 35 8.88 3.19 -9.08
CA ALA A 35 7.84 3.42 -8.07
C ALA A 35 8.42 3.74 -6.67
N ALA A 36 9.61 3.23 -6.38
CA ALA A 36 10.40 3.54 -5.20
C ALA A 36 9.67 3.44 -3.85
N LEU A 37 8.81 2.43 -3.66
CA LEU A 37 8.03 2.25 -2.42
C LEU A 37 8.94 2.21 -1.19
N ASN A 38 8.58 3.00 -0.18
CA ASN A 38 9.20 2.98 1.14
C ASN A 38 8.56 1.90 2.05
N PHE A 39 9.06 1.75 3.29
CA PHE A 39 8.57 0.73 4.22
C PHE A 39 7.08 0.91 4.59
N GLY A 40 6.62 2.15 4.78
CA GLY A 40 5.22 2.46 5.07
C GLY A 40 4.31 2.17 3.87
N ASP A 41 4.74 2.56 2.67
CA ASP A 41 3.96 2.37 1.44
C ASP A 41 3.65 0.90 1.17
N CYS A 42 4.54 -0.01 1.60
CA CYS A 42 4.36 -1.44 1.40
C CYS A 42 3.12 -1.97 2.14
N PHE A 43 2.73 -1.39 3.28
CA PHE A 43 1.51 -1.80 3.99
C PHE A 43 0.26 -1.31 3.27
N SER A 44 0.25 -0.06 2.81
CA SER A 44 -0.84 0.50 2.01
C SER A 44 -1.04 -0.27 0.71
N TYR A 45 0.06 -0.56 0.00
CA TYR A 45 0.04 -1.40 -1.20
C TYR A 45 -0.49 -2.80 -0.89
N ALA A 46 0.01 -3.44 0.18
CA ALA A 46 -0.37 -4.81 0.50
C ALA A 46 -1.86 -4.92 0.81
N LEU A 47 -2.41 -3.98 1.57
CA LEU A 47 -3.83 -3.99 1.90
C LEU A 47 -4.70 -3.80 0.66
N ALA A 48 -4.35 -2.85 -0.21
CA ALA A 48 -5.03 -2.63 -1.48
C ALA A 48 -4.97 -3.86 -2.39
N ALA A 49 -3.81 -4.50 -2.49
CA ALA A 49 -3.62 -5.71 -3.29
C ALA A 49 -4.42 -6.91 -2.77
N ILE A 50 -4.45 -7.14 -1.45
CA ILE A 50 -5.21 -8.25 -0.84
C ILE A 50 -6.72 -8.03 -1.02
N ARG A 51 -7.21 -6.82 -0.79
CA ARG A 51 -8.65 -6.50 -0.90
C ARG A 51 -9.11 -6.27 -2.33
N SER A 52 -8.18 -6.16 -3.28
CA SER A 52 -8.47 -5.74 -4.66
C SER A 52 -9.24 -4.41 -4.73
N GLU A 53 -8.93 -3.51 -3.79
CA GLU A 53 -9.54 -2.19 -3.67
C GLU A 53 -8.55 -1.11 -4.16
N PRO A 54 -9.04 -0.01 -4.77
CA PRO A 54 -8.16 1.07 -5.21
C PRO A 54 -7.56 1.83 -4.02
N LEU A 55 -6.30 2.25 -4.15
CA LEU A 55 -5.59 2.99 -3.12
C LEU A 55 -5.70 4.50 -3.35
N LEU A 56 -6.16 5.23 -2.33
CA LEU A 56 -6.10 6.69 -2.32
C LEU A 56 -4.72 7.15 -1.85
N PHE A 57 -4.01 7.90 -2.70
CA PHE A 57 -2.71 8.48 -2.38
C PHE A 57 -2.54 9.84 -3.06
N LYS A 58 -1.49 10.56 -2.66
CA LYS A 58 -1.09 11.81 -3.30
C LYS A 58 0.33 11.66 -3.83
N GLY A 59 0.60 12.20 -5.01
CA GLY A 59 1.91 12.11 -5.65
C GLY A 59 1.96 10.98 -6.66
N ASN A 60 3.14 10.39 -6.86
CA ASN A 60 3.39 9.39 -7.91
C ASN A 60 3.88 8.04 -7.34
N ASP A 61 3.87 7.88 -6.02
CA ASP A 61 4.53 6.76 -5.34
C ASP A 61 3.95 5.40 -5.76
N PHE A 62 2.64 5.34 -6.02
CA PHE A 62 1.96 4.12 -6.46
C PHE A 62 1.62 4.09 -7.95
N SER A 63 1.85 5.17 -8.71
CA SER A 63 1.44 5.26 -10.13
C SER A 63 2.20 4.32 -11.07
N GLN A 64 3.34 3.79 -10.61
CA GLN A 64 4.15 2.81 -11.33
C GLN A 64 4.08 1.43 -10.68
N THR A 65 2.98 1.13 -9.99
CA THR A 65 2.69 -0.20 -9.45
C THR A 65 1.52 -0.83 -10.21
N ASP A 66 1.13 -2.03 -9.83
CA ASP A 66 0.00 -2.77 -10.41
C ASP A 66 -1.32 -2.62 -9.61
N ILE A 67 -1.35 -1.80 -8.56
CA ILE A 67 -2.60 -1.48 -7.86
C ILE A 67 -3.34 -0.31 -8.53
N LEU A 68 -4.67 -0.32 -8.40
CA LEU A 68 -5.51 0.75 -8.92
C LEU A 68 -5.41 2.00 -8.05
N ALA A 69 -5.38 3.17 -8.68
CA ALA A 69 -5.52 4.45 -8.00
C ALA A 69 -7.01 4.79 -7.84
N ALA A 70 -7.39 5.31 -6.67
CA ALA A 70 -8.73 5.80 -6.38
C ALA A 70 -8.95 7.24 -6.86
#